data_AF-A0A1Z2XNS8-F1
#
_entry.id   AF-A0A1Z2XNS8-F1
#
_cell.length_a   1.000
_cell.length_b   1.000
_cell.length_c   1.000
_cell.angle_alpha   90.00
_cell.angle_beta   90.00
_cell.angle_gamma   90.00
#
_symmetry.space_group_name_H-M   'P 1'
#
loop_
_entity.id
_entity.type
_entity.pdbx_description
1 polymer ?
#
loop_
_entity_poly.entity_id
_entity_poly.type
_entity_poly.pdbx_seq_one_letter_code
_entity_poly.pdbx_strand_id
1 'polypeptide(L)'
;MTKIKKRWAAIIVVGTLLLLFFVIAVISAWEDRIEEQFPKWEDVNPAARTDVDPNVELQFTGIDFDYPYPNGNIYDVVLIKMTFSFPGGGYTQGDDFYVDYFYEDSWHEIYSRRYGMAVATHHHDGTWGFEVPPGLFARDGKYRMFLVGLGYCDIDIMGIEDVNWEDYISQ
;
A
#
# COMPACT_ATOMS: atom_id res chain seq x y z
N MET A 1 -33.41 -44.81 -29.98
CA MET A 1 -32.27 -43.96 -30.40
C MET A 1 -32.26 -42.55 -29.80
N THR A 2 -33.40 -41.94 -29.49
CA THR A 2 -33.51 -40.55 -28.97
C THR A 2 -32.99 -40.35 -27.53
N LYS A 3 -33.14 -41.33 -26.63
CA LYS A 3 -32.65 -41.24 -25.24
C LYS A 3 -31.12 -41.15 -25.11
N ILE A 4 -30.39 -41.88 -25.96
CA ILE A 4 -28.92 -41.91 -25.93
C ILE A 4 -28.37 -40.55 -26.40
N LYS A 5 -28.89 -39.99 -27.49
CA LYS A 5 -28.48 -38.65 -27.99
C LYS A 5 -28.73 -37.54 -26.97
N LYS A 6 -29.86 -37.57 -26.24
CA LYS A 6 -30.15 -36.62 -25.15
C LYS A 6 -29.17 -36.73 -23.98
N ARG A 7 -28.73 -37.94 -23.62
CA ARG A 7 -27.70 -38.16 -22.58
C ARG A 7 -26.34 -37.59 -22.97
N TRP A 8 -25.92 -37.79 -24.21
CA TRP A 8 -24.66 -37.22 -24.72
C TRP A 8 -24.70 -35.69 -24.78
N ALA A 9 -25.82 -35.11 -25.24
CA ALA A 9 -26.01 -33.66 -25.21
C ALA A 9 -25.94 -33.08 -23.79
N ALA A 10 -26.56 -33.76 -22.80
CA ALA A 10 -26.49 -33.34 -21.40
C ALA A 10 -25.06 -33.44 -20.83
N ILE A 11 -24.31 -34.50 -21.14
CA ILE A 11 -22.92 -34.66 -20.70
C ILE A 11 -22.04 -33.55 -21.29
N ILE A 12 -22.21 -33.23 -22.58
CA ILE A 12 -21.45 -32.15 -23.23
C ILE A 12 -21.77 -30.81 -22.57
N VAL A 13 -23.05 -30.49 -22.35
CA VAL A 13 -23.45 -29.23 -21.70
C VAL A 13 -22.88 -29.12 -20.28
N VAL A 14 -23.00 -30.18 -19.46
CA VAL A 14 -22.45 -30.19 -18.10
C VAL A 14 -20.93 -30.08 -18.12
N GLY A 15 -20.26 -30.78 -19.03
CA GLY A 15 -18.80 -30.69 -19.20
C GLY A 15 -18.36 -29.27 -19.58
N THR A 16 -19.05 -28.62 -20.51
CA THR A 16 -18.78 -27.23 -20.89
C THR A 16 -18.99 -26.26 -19.73
N LEU A 17 -20.07 -26.42 -18.97
CA LEU A 17 -20.34 -25.57 -17.80
C LEU A 17 -19.28 -25.72 -16.71
N LEU A 18 -18.83 -26.95 -16.44
CA LEU A 18 -17.74 -27.19 -15.49
C LEU A 18 -16.43 -26.57 -15.97
N LEU A 19 -16.11 -26.70 -17.25
CA LEU A 19 -14.89 -26.11 -17.81
C LEU A 19 -14.93 -24.57 -17.74
N LEU A 20 -16.07 -23.94 -18.04
CA LEU A 20 -16.25 -22.49 -17.87
C LEU A 20 -16.10 -22.07 -16.41
N PHE A 21 -16.67 -22.82 -15.46
CA PHE A 21 -16.50 -22.54 -14.04
C PHE A 21 -15.03 -22.62 -13.61
N PHE A 22 -14.28 -23.63 -14.08
CA PHE A 22 -12.84 -23.73 -13.81
C PHE A 22 -12.06 -22.55 -14.39
N VAL A 23 -12.37 -22.13 -15.61
CA VAL A 23 -11.71 -20.96 -16.23
C VAL A 23 -11.99 -19.70 -15.42
N ILE A 24 -13.24 -19.46 -15.00
CA ILE A 24 -13.61 -18.30 -14.18
C ILE A 24 -12.90 -18.34 -12.82
N ALA A 25 -12.87 -19.51 -12.16
CA ALA A 25 -12.20 -19.66 -10.87
C ALA A 25 -10.68 -19.41 -10.96
N VAL A 26 -10.04 -19.85 -12.05
CA VAL A 26 -8.61 -19.60 -12.28
C VAL A 26 -8.35 -18.12 -12.54
N ILE A 27 -9.21 -17.45 -13.32
CA ILE A 27 -9.08 -16.00 -13.58
C ILE A 27 -9.29 -15.21 -12.28
N SER A 28 -10.33 -15.52 -11.51
CA SER A 28 -10.58 -14.88 -10.21
C SER A 28 -9.41 -15.05 -9.25
N ALA A 29 -8.85 -16.26 -9.15
CA ALA A 29 -7.69 -16.51 -8.30
C ALA A 29 -6.42 -15.80 -8.81
N TRP A 30 -6.34 -15.48 -10.09
CA TRP A 30 -5.27 -14.67 -10.67
C TRP A 30 -5.43 -13.20 -10.31
N GLU A 31 -6.63 -12.64 -10.48
CA GLU A 31 -6.93 -11.24 -10.12
C GLU A 31 -6.85 -10.98 -8.61
N ASP A 32 -7.14 -11.98 -7.78
CA ASP A 32 -7.04 -11.89 -6.32
C ASP A 32 -5.61 -11.98 -5.78
N ARG A 33 -4.61 -12.14 -6.66
CA ARG A 33 -3.21 -12.19 -6.27
C ARG A 33 -2.82 -10.90 -5.54
N ILE A 34 -2.20 -11.07 -4.39
CA ILE A 34 -1.81 -9.93 -3.55
C ILE A 34 -0.88 -8.96 -4.29
N GLU A 35 -0.05 -9.48 -5.20
CA GLU A 35 0.89 -8.66 -5.97
C GLU A 35 0.17 -7.71 -6.94
N GLU A 36 -1.05 -8.05 -7.37
CA GLU A 36 -1.86 -7.23 -8.30
C GLU A 36 -2.68 -6.15 -7.57
N GLN A 37 -2.74 -6.20 -6.23
CA GLN A 37 -3.47 -5.24 -5.41
C GLN A 37 -2.66 -3.98 -5.09
N PHE A 38 -1.37 -3.98 -5.39
CA PHE A 38 -0.47 -2.86 -5.15
C PHE A 38 0.04 -2.26 -6.47
N PRO A 39 0.36 -0.95 -6.51
CA PRO A 39 0.91 -0.30 -7.70
C PRO A 39 2.27 -0.89 -8.15
N LYS A 40 2.98 -1.51 -7.22
CA LYS A 40 4.28 -2.12 -7.39
C LYS A 40 4.38 -3.36 -6.51
N TRP A 41 5.23 -4.30 -6.91
CA TRP A 41 5.59 -5.45 -6.09
C TRP A 41 7.02 -5.89 -6.41
N GLU A 42 7.99 -5.46 -5.60
CA GLU A 42 9.40 -5.82 -5.77
C GLU A 42 10.00 -6.26 -4.44
N ASP A 43 10.79 -7.33 -4.43
CA ASP A 43 11.49 -7.76 -3.22
C ASP A 43 12.47 -6.68 -2.76
N VAL A 44 12.36 -6.30 -1.48
CA VAL A 44 13.24 -5.28 -0.92
C VAL A 44 14.64 -5.87 -0.74
N ASN A 45 15.63 -5.26 -1.39
CA ASN A 45 17.03 -5.51 -1.05
C ASN A 45 17.34 -4.91 0.33
N PRO A 46 17.66 -5.71 1.37
CA PRO A 46 17.93 -5.18 2.71
C PRO A 46 19.08 -4.16 2.74
N ALA A 47 20.04 -4.29 1.83
CA ALA A 47 21.16 -3.34 1.72
C ALA A 47 20.73 -1.95 1.24
N ALA A 48 19.54 -1.80 0.66
CA ALA A 48 18.98 -0.51 0.25
C ALA A 48 18.16 0.16 1.35
N ARG A 49 18.02 -0.46 2.53
CA ARG A 49 17.23 0.03 3.67
C ARG A 49 18.08 0.19 4.94
N THR A 50 19.34 0.58 4.77
CA THR A 50 20.31 0.71 5.88
C THR A 50 20.52 2.14 6.37
N ASP A 51 19.95 3.11 5.65
CA ASP A 51 20.14 4.54 5.92
C ASP A 51 19.18 5.02 7.02
N VAL A 52 19.50 4.66 8.26
CA VAL A 52 18.75 5.04 9.46
C VAL A 52 19.64 5.95 10.29
N ASP A 53 19.24 7.21 10.44
CA ASP A 53 19.93 8.16 11.31
C ASP A 53 19.48 7.94 12.76
N PRO A 54 20.39 7.51 13.67
CA PRO A 54 20.03 7.26 15.06
C PRO A 54 19.60 8.52 15.83
N ASN A 55 19.78 9.71 15.27
CA ASN A 55 19.38 10.96 15.87
C ASN A 55 17.98 11.42 15.45
N VAL A 56 17.30 10.66 14.60
CA VAL A 56 15.98 10.98 14.07
C VAL A 56 14.99 9.91 14.52
N GLU A 57 13.92 10.33 15.18
CA GLU A 57 12.78 9.47 15.49
C GLU A 57 11.64 9.78 14.51
N LEU A 58 11.18 8.75 13.81
CA LEU A 58 10.04 8.82 12.91
C LEU A 58 8.88 8.04 13.52
N GLN A 59 7.73 8.70 13.66
CA GLN A 59 6.53 8.11 14.22
C GLN A 59 5.37 8.31 13.27
N PHE A 60 4.75 7.21 12.84
CA PHE A 60 3.48 7.26 12.14
C PHE A 60 2.39 7.84 13.06
N THR A 61 1.65 8.82 12.57
CA THR A 61 0.58 9.49 13.33
C THR A 61 -0.81 9.33 12.72
N GLY A 62 -0.91 8.96 11.45
CA GLY A 62 -2.18 8.74 10.77
C GLY A 62 -2.08 8.88 9.26
N ILE A 63 -3.21 8.68 8.58
CA ILE A 63 -3.38 8.92 7.15
C ILE A 63 -4.54 9.90 7.01
N ASP A 64 -4.34 10.95 6.21
CA ASP A 64 -5.40 11.86 5.78
C ASP A 64 -5.88 11.43 4.38
N PHE A 65 -7.11 10.93 4.32
CA PHE A 65 -7.77 10.44 3.10
C PHE A 65 -8.52 11.55 2.35
N ASP A 66 -8.76 12.70 2.98
CA ASP A 66 -9.59 13.80 2.47
C ASP A 66 -8.77 15.04 2.10
N TYR A 67 -7.45 14.89 1.92
CA TYR A 67 -6.57 16.03 1.71
C TYR A 67 -6.92 16.77 0.39
N PRO A 68 -7.32 18.05 0.46
CA PRO A 68 -7.84 18.75 -0.71
C PRO A 68 -6.69 19.22 -1.61
N TYR A 69 -6.44 18.51 -2.71
CA TYR A 69 -5.46 18.96 -3.70
C TYR A 69 -6.05 20.01 -4.66
N PRO A 70 -5.40 21.18 -4.81
CA PRO A 70 -5.87 22.25 -5.70
C PRO A 70 -5.92 21.87 -7.18
N ASN A 71 -5.21 20.82 -7.58
CA ASN A 71 -5.11 20.35 -8.96
C ASN A 71 -6.18 19.30 -9.35
N GLY A 72 -7.04 18.89 -8.41
CA GLY A 72 -8.08 17.88 -8.62
C GLY A 72 -7.59 16.43 -8.63
N ASN A 73 -6.30 16.18 -8.39
CA ASN A 73 -5.79 14.83 -8.18
C ASN A 73 -6.16 14.34 -6.78
N ILE A 74 -6.37 13.03 -6.63
CA ILE A 74 -6.71 12.40 -5.36
C ILE A 74 -5.47 11.65 -4.87
N TYR A 75 -5.01 11.96 -3.66
CA TYR A 75 -3.94 11.26 -2.98
C TYR A 75 -4.31 11.11 -1.51
N ASP A 76 -3.86 10.01 -0.90
CA ASP A 76 -3.84 9.89 0.55
C ASP A 76 -2.54 10.52 1.07
N VAL A 77 -2.54 11.09 2.27
CA VAL A 77 -1.37 11.71 2.88
C VAL A 77 -0.99 10.99 4.16
N VAL A 78 0.16 10.32 4.14
CA VAL A 78 0.74 9.68 5.34
C VAL A 78 1.35 10.76 6.23
N LEU A 79 0.91 10.85 7.48
CA LEU A 79 1.38 11.82 8.46
C LEU A 79 2.43 11.19 9.36
N ILE A 80 3.67 11.69 9.28
CA ILE A 80 4.79 11.24 10.08
C ILE A 80 5.25 12.38 10.99
N LYS A 81 5.24 12.13 12.29
CA LYS A 81 5.91 13.00 13.26
C LYS A 81 7.40 12.70 13.28
N MET A 82 8.20 13.74 13.10
CA MET A 82 9.65 13.68 13.15
C MET A 82 10.15 14.38 14.40
N THR A 83 11.13 13.76 15.08
CA THR A 83 11.84 14.37 16.21
C THR A 83 13.34 14.23 16.00
N PHE A 84 14.07 15.32 16.12
CA PHE A 84 15.52 15.40 15.92
C PHE A 84 16.24 15.62 17.25
N SER A 85 17.28 14.84 17.50
CA SER A 85 18.06 14.92 18.75
C SER A 85 19.01 16.12 18.80
N PHE A 86 19.15 16.87 17.70
CA PHE A 86 20.02 18.04 17.58
C PHE A 86 19.27 19.24 17.00
N PRO A 87 19.63 20.47 17.44
CA PRO A 87 19.02 21.68 16.93
C PRO A 87 19.37 21.84 15.45
N GLY A 88 18.34 22.06 14.62
CA GLY A 88 18.51 22.33 13.19
C GLY A 88 17.91 21.29 12.26
N GLY A 89 17.36 20.17 12.76
CA GLY A 89 16.62 19.22 11.92
C GLY A 89 17.52 18.41 10.97
N GLY A 90 16.92 17.68 10.02
CA GLY A 90 17.63 16.79 9.10
C GLY A 90 17.28 17.05 7.63
N TYR A 91 17.91 16.28 6.74
CA TYR A 91 17.67 16.40 5.30
C TYR A 91 17.27 15.05 4.72
N THR A 92 16.20 15.05 3.92
CA THR A 92 15.93 13.93 3.01
C THR A 92 16.58 14.20 1.65
N GLN A 93 16.89 13.13 0.93
CA GLN A 93 17.24 13.26 -0.48
C GLN A 93 15.95 13.51 -1.28
N GLY A 94 15.54 14.76 -1.40
CA GLY A 94 14.47 15.20 -2.29
C GLY A 94 13.08 14.73 -1.91
N ASP A 95 12.81 14.47 -0.63
CA ASP A 95 11.61 13.77 -0.17
C ASP A 95 11.41 12.39 -0.82
N ASP A 96 12.52 11.75 -1.21
CA ASP A 96 12.48 10.38 -1.69
C ASP A 96 12.08 9.45 -0.55
N PHE A 97 11.09 8.59 -0.82
CA PHE A 97 10.64 7.58 0.13
C PHE A 97 10.16 6.31 -0.54
N TYR A 98 10.10 5.26 0.27
CA TYR A 98 9.57 3.95 -0.09
C TYR A 98 8.48 3.54 0.88
N VAL A 99 7.48 2.84 0.39
CA VAL A 99 6.50 2.12 1.21
C VAL A 99 6.70 0.64 0.94
N ASP A 100 6.99 -0.10 2.00
CA ASP A 100 7.15 -1.55 1.94
C ASP A 100 5.98 -2.23 2.68
N TYR A 101 5.51 -3.36 2.18
CA TYR A 101 4.51 -4.24 2.79
C TYR A 101 5.14 -5.56 3.20
N PHE A 102 4.76 -6.08 4.37
CA PHE A 102 5.26 -7.36 4.87
C PHE A 102 4.30 -8.50 4.52
N TYR A 103 4.78 -9.48 3.74
CA TYR A 103 4.02 -10.64 3.31
C TYR A 103 4.92 -11.87 3.25
N GLU A 104 4.40 -13.03 3.65
CA GLU A 104 5.14 -14.32 3.65
C GLU A 104 6.59 -14.20 4.16
N ASP A 105 6.74 -13.60 5.35
CA ASP A 105 8.02 -13.40 6.04
C ASP A 105 9.05 -12.49 5.32
N SER A 106 8.62 -11.74 4.29
CA SER A 106 9.47 -10.86 3.50
C SER A 106 8.88 -9.47 3.30
N TRP A 107 9.74 -8.48 3.08
CA TRP A 107 9.33 -7.11 2.73
C TRP A 107 9.32 -6.93 1.22
N HIS A 108 8.24 -6.35 0.70
CA HIS A 108 8.08 -6.00 -0.70
C HIS A 108 7.83 -4.49 -0.84
N GLU A 109 8.55 -3.83 -1.73
CA GLU A 109 8.34 -2.43 -2.07
C GLU A 109 7.06 -2.33 -2.91
N ILE A 110 6.05 -1.66 -2.37
CA ILE A 110 4.73 -1.51 -2.99
C ILE A 110 4.49 -0.12 -3.59
N TYR A 111 5.32 0.85 -3.18
CA TYR A 111 5.31 2.20 -3.74
C TYR A 111 6.64 2.89 -3.48
N SER A 112 7.03 3.78 -4.39
CA SER A 112 8.18 4.66 -4.21
C SER A 112 7.92 5.99 -4.88
N ARG A 113 8.33 7.09 -4.24
CA ARG A 113 8.42 8.40 -4.86
C ARG A 113 9.88 8.82 -4.89
N ARG A 114 10.35 9.22 -6.08
CA ARG A 114 11.73 9.66 -6.30
C ARG A 114 11.75 10.96 -7.10
N TYR A 115 12.20 12.05 -6.48
CA TYR A 115 12.52 13.32 -7.14
C TYR A 115 14.00 13.39 -7.56
N GLY A 116 14.86 12.56 -6.95
CA GLY A 116 16.26 12.41 -7.30
C GLY A 116 17.22 13.36 -6.58
N MET A 117 18.53 13.06 -6.67
CA MET A 117 19.59 13.62 -5.80
C MET A 117 19.82 15.14 -5.86
N ALA A 118 19.15 15.86 -6.75
CA ALA A 118 19.40 17.29 -6.99
C ALA A 118 18.68 18.23 -6.00
N VAL A 119 17.76 17.70 -5.19
CA VAL A 119 17.01 18.47 -4.20
C VAL A 119 17.23 17.82 -2.84
N ALA A 120 17.60 18.62 -1.83
CA ALA A 120 17.58 18.17 -0.44
C ALA A 120 16.43 18.91 0.25
N THR A 121 15.49 18.18 0.85
CA THR A 121 14.42 18.80 1.61
C THR A 121 14.82 18.85 3.08
N HIS A 122 14.71 20.03 3.66
CA HIS A 122 15.01 20.25 5.06
C HIS A 122 13.79 19.97 5.93
N HIS A 123 13.94 19.07 6.90
CA HIS A 123 12.93 18.68 7.86
C HIS A 123 13.31 19.15 9.26
N HIS A 124 12.33 19.53 10.05
CA HIS A 124 12.48 19.91 11.46
C HIS A 124 11.41 19.21 12.30
N ASP A 125 11.52 19.33 13.62
CA ASP A 125 10.54 18.75 14.54
C ASP A 125 9.12 19.16 14.16
N GLY A 126 8.24 18.17 13.98
CA GLY A 126 6.87 18.43 13.53
C GLY A 126 6.26 17.25 12.82
N THR A 127 5.02 17.42 12.37
CA THR A 127 4.30 16.44 11.55
C THR A 127 4.39 16.83 10.08
N TRP A 128 4.81 15.89 9.26
CA TRP A 128 5.01 16.06 7.83
C TRP A 128 4.12 15.08 7.06
N GLY A 129 3.58 15.56 5.94
CA GLY A 129 2.71 14.78 5.06
C GLY A 129 3.46 14.25 3.85
N PHE A 130 3.21 12.98 3.52
CA PHE A 130 3.76 12.32 2.35
C PHE A 130 2.66 11.72 1.49
N GLU A 131 2.58 12.17 0.24
CA GLU A 131 1.49 11.82 -0.66
C GLU A 131 1.72 10.45 -1.31
N VAL A 132 0.73 9.57 -1.19
CA VAL A 132 0.72 8.24 -1.79
C VAL A 132 -0.50 8.06 -2.70
N PRO A 133 -0.52 7.05 -3.59
CA PRO A 133 -1.71 6.74 -4.37
C PRO A 133 -2.90 6.43 -3.44
N PRO A 134 -4.11 6.85 -3.81
CA PRO A 134 -5.29 6.59 -3.00
C PRO A 134 -5.52 5.08 -2.87
N GLY A 135 -5.85 4.63 -1.66
CA GLY A 135 -6.12 3.22 -1.36
C GLY A 135 -4.86 2.36 -1.21
N LEU A 136 -3.65 2.94 -1.18
CA LEU A 136 -2.42 2.17 -0.96
C LEU A 136 -2.46 1.36 0.36
N PHE A 137 -3.17 1.89 1.36
CA PHE A 137 -3.37 1.28 2.68
C PHE A 137 -4.78 0.69 2.86
N ALA A 138 -5.50 0.38 1.77
CA ALA A 138 -6.83 -0.23 1.84
C ALA A 138 -6.80 -1.68 2.35
N ARG A 139 -5.63 -2.30 2.38
CA ARG A 139 -5.43 -3.67 2.85
C ARG A 139 -4.83 -3.66 4.25
N ASP A 140 -5.32 -4.56 5.09
CA ASP A 140 -4.74 -4.79 6.41
C ASP A 140 -3.32 -5.40 6.30
N GLY A 141 -2.48 -5.04 7.25
CA GLY A 141 -1.18 -5.64 7.44
C GLY A 141 -0.13 -4.67 7.94
N LYS A 142 1.10 -5.16 7.93
CA LYS A 142 2.27 -4.41 8.38
C LYS A 142 2.93 -3.74 7.20
N TYR A 143 3.07 -2.44 7.31
CA TYR A 143 3.75 -1.58 6.37
C TYR A 143 4.92 -0.92 7.08
N ARG A 144 5.86 -0.39 6.31
CA ARG A 144 6.81 0.60 6.80
C ARG A 144 7.04 1.64 5.73
N MET A 145 7.28 2.87 6.16
CA MET A 145 7.65 3.95 5.29
C MET A 145 9.10 4.35 5.55
N PHE A 146 9.94 4.24 4.53
CA PHE A 146 11.36 4.54 4.59
C PHE A 146 11.64 5.89 3.92
N LEU A 147 12.13 6.86 4.68
CA LEU A 147 12.54 8.19 4.22
C LEU A 147 14.05 8.20 4.00
N VAL A 148 14.49 8.42 2.75
CA VAL A 148 15.91 8.39 2.39
C VAL A 148 16.67 9.50 3.11
N GLY A 149 17.74 9.15 3.84
CA GLY A 149 18.53 10.06 4.66
C GLY A 149 18.11 10.17 6.12
N LEU A 150 16.96 9.63 6.51
CA LEU A 150 16.43 9.75 7.88
C LEU A 150 16.20 8.40 8.56
N GLY A 151 15.57 7.45 7.87
CA GLY A 151 15.25 6.14 8.44
C GLY A 151 13.85 5.67 8.07
N TYR A 152 13.19 4.94 8.97
CA TYR A 152 11.84 4.43 8.71
C TYR A 152 10.93 4.51 9.95
N CYS A 153 9.63 4.45 9.70
CA CYS A 153 8.64 4.15 10.73
C CYS A 153 7.76 2.98 10.29
N ASP A 154 7.33 2.17 11.25
CA ASP A 154 6.34 1.13 11.03
C ASP A 154 4.93 1.73 10.98
N ILE A 155 4.07 1.15 10.14
CA ILE A 155 2.67 1.51 9.95
C ILE A 155 1.89 0.20 10.04
N ASP A 156 1.07 0.06 11.08
CA ASP A 156 0.23 -1.12 11.27
C ASP A 156 -1.22 -0.76 10.92
N ILE A 157 -1.71 -1.31 9.81
CA ILE A 157 -3.10 -1.13 9.38
C ILE A 157 -3.85 -2.38 9.81
N MET A 158 -4.72 -2.23 10.81
CA MET A 158 -5.59 -3.29 11.29
C MET A 158 -7.01 -2.76 11.26
N GLY A 159 -7.90 -3.45 10.55
CA GLY A 159 -9.34 -3.23 10.61
C GLY A 159 -9.68 -1.75 10.62
N ILE A 160 -9.59 -1.09 9.46
CA ILE A 160 -10.50 0.04 9.23
C ILE A 160 -11.88 -0.60 9.24
N GLU A 161 -12.49 -0.75 10.43
CA GLU A 161 -13.87 -1.16 10.55
C GLU A 161 -14.65 -0.26 9.60
N ASP A 162 -15.39 -0.87 8.68
CA ASP A 162 -16.35 -0.16 7.84
C ASP A 162 -17.10 0.80 8.75
N VAL A 163 -16.76 2.09 8.69
CA VAL A 163 -17.39 3.09 9.53
C VAL A 163 -18.85 3.06 9.13
N ASN A 164 -19.68 2.49 10.00
CA ASN A 164 -21.11 2.39 9.74
C ASN A 164 -21.66 3.82 9.77
N TRP A 165 -21.82 4.41 8.58
CA TRP A 165 -22.30 5.78 8.42
C TRP A 165 -23.69 6.01 9.04
N GLU A 166 -24.42 4.96 9.40
CA GLU A 166 -25.69 5.04 10.13
C GLU A 166 -25.54 5.58 11.57
N ASP A 167 -24.37 5.43 12.22
CA ASP A 167 -24.18 5.91 13.60
C ASP A 167 -23.99 7.44 13.69
N TYR A 168 -23.63 8.11 12.59
CA TYR A 168 -23.46 9.56 12.54
C TYR A 168 -24.72 10.36 12.20
N ILE A 169 -25.80 9.70 11.76
CA ILE A 169 -27.07 10.36 11.38
C ILE A 169 -28.05 10.41 12.58
N SER A 170 -27.66 9.91 13.76
CA SER A 170 -28.53 9.82 14.95
C SER A 170 -28.19 10.77 16.12
N GLN A 171 -27.33 11.77 15.92
CA GLN A 171 -27.13 12.90 16.85
C GLN A 171 -27.67 14.21 16.27
#